data_AF-A0AAD7NJN6-F1
#
_entry.id   AF-A0AAD7NJN6-F1
#
_cell.length_a   1.000
_cell.length_b   1.000
_cell.length_c   1.000
_cell.angle_alpha   90.00
_cell.angle_beta   90.00
_cell.angle_gamma   90.00
#
_symmetry.space_group_name_H-M   'P 1'
#
loop_
_entity.id
_entity.type
_entity.pdbx_description
1 polymer ?
#
loop_
_entity_poly.entity_id
_entity_poly.type
_entity_poly.pdbx_seq_one_letter_code
_entity_poly.pdbx_strand_id
1 'polypeptide(L)' 'EVRKHEGALFPLHRMPPELLSLIFQYTLAYSSPEIPWNIATVCSRWRTITLSQPSLWSTVVLGFSEKRSGNGEKVAGSP' A
#
# COMPACT_ATOMS: atom_id res chain seq x y z
N GLU A 1 -29.74 -14.72 -12.82
CA GLU A 1 -28.80 -15.77 -12.36
C GLU A 1 -27.35 -15.30 -12.52
N VAL A 2 -26.81 -14.64 -11.49
CA VAL A 2 -25.43 -14.11 -11.52
C VAL A 2 -24.49 -15.24 -11.11
N ARG A 3 -23.59 -15.63 -12.02
CA ARG A 3 -22.61 -16.69 -11.83
C ARG A 3 -21.63 -16.29 -10.73
N LYS A 4 -21.66 -17.01 -9.61
CA LYS A 4 -20.71 -16.93 -8.51
C LYS A 4 -19.31 -17.33 -8.99
N HIS A 5 -18.49 -16.35 -9.35
CA HIS A 5 -17.05 -16.52 -9.48
C HIS A 5 -16.40 -16.60 -8.08
N GLU A 6 -16.79 -17.59 -7.26
CA GLU A 6 -16.24 -17.83 -5.92
C GLU A 6 -14.89 -18.60 -5.97
N GLY A 7 -14.49 -19.12 -7.15
CA GLY A 7 -13.28 -19.93 -7.32
C GLY A 7 -11.97 -19.16 -7.54
N ALA A 8 -12.01 -17.86 -7.84
CA ALA A 8 -10.81 -17.10 -8.21
C ALA A 8 -10.11 -16.39 -7.03
N LEU A 9 -10.80 -16.20 -5.90
CA LEU A 9 -10.21 -15.66 -4.66
C LEU A 9 -9.47 -16.74 -3.85
N PHE A 10 -9.47 -17.99 -4.33
CA PHE A 10 -9.28 -19.19 -3.54
C PHE A 10 -7.84 -19.71 -3.28
N PRO A 11 -6.74 -19.10 -3.77
CA PRO A 11 -5.40 -19.45 -3.28
C PRO A 11 -4.94 -18.61 -2.07
N LEU A 12 -5.18 -17.29 -2.11
CA LEU A 12 -4.56 -16.36 -1.16
C LEU A 12 -5.11 -16.46 0.26
N HIS A 13 -6.40 -16.75 0.41
CA HIS A 13 -7.00 -16.99 1.73
C HIS A 13 -6.63 -18.36 2.33
N ARG A 14 -6.04 -19.27 1.54
CA ARG A 14 -5.59 -20.59 2.02
C ARG A 14 -4.08 -20.71 2.11
N MET A 15 -3.33 -19.73 1.58
CA MET A 15 -1.88 -19.71 1.73
C MET A 15 -1.49 -19.71 3.21
N PRO A 16 -0.42 -20.40 3.60
CA PRO A 16 0.21 -20.20 4.89
C PRO A 16 0.63 -18.73 5.10
N PRO A 17 0.57 -18.20 6.33
CA PRO A 17 0.99 -16.84 6.62
C PRO A 17 2.44 -16.56 6.21
N GLU A 18 3.32 -17.57 6.20
CA GLU A 18 4.74 -17.46 5.80
C GLU A 18 4.91 -17.14 4.31
N LEU A 19 4.04 -17.67 3.45
CA LEU A 19 4.09 -17.35 2.02
C LEU A 19 3.55 -15.96 1.75
N LEU A 20 2.48 -15.57 2.44
CA LEU A 20 1.95 -14.21 2.37
C LEU A 20 3.00 -13.19 2.86
N SER A 21 3.68 -13.50 3.96
CA SER A 21 4.72 -12.63 4.51
C SER A 21 5.90 -12.48 3.55
N LEU A 22 6.32 -13.57 2.89
CA LEU A 22 7.37 -13.54 1.86
C LEU A 22 6.96 -12.65 0.68
N ILE A 23 5.72 -12.78 0.19
CA ILE A 23 5.20 -11.93 -0.88
C ILE A 23 5.24 -10.46 -0.47
N PHE A 24 4.78 -10.12 0.74
CA PHE A 24 4.79 -8.74 1.23
C PHE A 24 6.22 -8.18 1.32
N GLN A 25 7.18 -8.99 1.74
CA GLN A 25 8.58 -8.58 1.79
C GLN A 25 9.15 -8.29 0.40
N TYR A 26 8.80 -9.10 -0.61
CA TYR A 26 9.16 -8.80 -1.99
C TYR A 26 8.50 -7.53 -2.50
N THR A 27 7.23 -7.27 -2.16
CA THR A 27 6.59 -6.02 -2.59
C THR A 27 7.29 -4.77 -2.05
N LEU A 28 7.87 -4.83 -0.85
CA LEU A 28 8.63 -3.72 -0.29
C LEU A 28 9.95 -3.44 -0.99
N ALA A 29 10.64 -4.49 -1.43
CA ALA A 29 11.92 -4.35 -2.12
C ALA A 29 11.79 -3.62 -3.47
N TYR A 30 10.60 -3.68 -4.09
CA TYR A 30 10.37 -3.18 -5.45
C TYR A 30 9.33 -2.07 -5.54
N SER A 31 8.81 -1.55 -4.42
CA SER A 31 7.75 -0.54 -4.44
C SER A 31 7.90 0.51 -3.34
N SER A 32 6.93 1.41 -3.30
CA SER A 32 6.92 2.61 -2.48
C SER A 32 6.84 2.31 -0.96
N PRO A 33 7.41 3.14 -0.08
CA PRO A 33 7.39 2.93 1.37
C PRO A 33 5.99 2.92 2.02
N GLU A 34 4.95 3.39 1.32
CA GLU A 34 3.54 3.31 1.78
C GLU A 34 2.88 1.94 1.59
N ILE A 35 3.53 1.03 0.86
CA ILE A 35 3.01 -0.32 0.56
C ILE A 35 2.58 -1.13 1.80
N PRO A 36 3.27 -1.10 2.95
CA PRO A 36 2.85 -1.83 4.15
C PRO A 36 1.47 -1.40 4.61
N TRP A 37 1.20 -0.09 4.54
CA TRP A 37 -0.09 0.47 4.93
C TRP A 37 -1.18 0.10 3.93
N ASN A 38 -0.87 0.05 2.63
CA ASN A 38 -1.78 -0.41 1.60
C ASN A 38 -2.11 -1.92 1.72
N ILE A 39 -1.15 -2.76 2.09
CA ILE A 39 -1.38 -4.20 2.32
C ILE A 39 -2.25 -4.40 3.55
N ALA A 40 -2.00 -3.64 4.62
CA ALA A 40 -2.74 -3.73 5.88
C ALA A 40 -4.22 -3.30 5.77
N THR A 41 -4.65 -2.65 4.68
CA THR A 41 -6.05 -2.25 4.47
C THR A 41 -6.88 -3.29 3.74
N VAL A 42 -6.26 -4.32 3.14
CA VAL A 42 -6.96 -5.34 2.34
C VAL A 42 -7.93 -6.18 3.17
N CYS A 43 -7.47 -6.76 4.28
CA CYS A 43 -8.30 -7.48 5.24
C CYS A 43 -7.62 -7.61 6.61
N SER A 44 -8.37 -8.04 7.63
CA SER A 44 -7.85 -8.23 9.00
C SER A 44 -6.65 -9.20 9.05
N ARG A 45 -6.69 -10.29 8.28
CA ARG A 45 -5.60 -11.26 8.22
C ARG A 45 -4.31 -10.66 7.67
N TRP A 46 -4.42 -9.89 6.59
CA TRP A 46 -3.25 -9.25 5.97
C TRP A 46 -2.65 -8.23 6.92
N ARG A 47 -3.49 -7.43 7.58
CA ARG A 47 -3.08 -6.52 8.65
C ARG A 47 -2.30 -7.23 9.75
N THR A 48 -2.80 -8.36 10.26
CA THR A 48 -2.10 -9.13 11.30
C THR A 48 -0.72 -9.58 10.83
N ILE A 49 -0.61 -10.13 9.62
CA ILE A 49 0.68 -10.58 9.06
C ILE A 49 1.62 -9.39 8.89
N THR A 50 1.15 -8.30 8.28
CA THR A 50 1.95 -7.08 8.08
C THR A 50 2.50 -6.57 9.41
N LEU A 51 1.66 -6.43 10.44
CA LEU A 51 2.09 -5.93 11.75
C LEU A 51 2.99 -6.90 12.52
N SER A 52 2.84 -8.22 12.30
CA SER A 52 3.66 -9.24 12.97
C SER A 52 5.13 -9.26 12.51
N GLN A 53 5.44 -8.66 11.35
CA GLN A 53 6.80 -8.59 10.82
C GLN A 53 7.31 -7.13 10.81
N PRO A 54 8.19 -6.75 11.75
CA PRO A 54 8.74 -5.40 11.82
C PRO A 54 9.44 -4.94 10.53
N SER A 55 10.07 -5.87 9.80
CA SER A 55 10.69 -5.58 8.51
C SER A 55 9.73 -4.99 7.47
N LEU A 56 8.41 -5.21 7.66
CA LEU A 56 7.41 -4.68 6.78
C LEU A 56 7.04 -3.22 7.10
N TRP A 57 7.08 -2.78 8.36
CA TRP A 57 6.56 -1.46 8.76
C TRP A 57 7.55 -0.57 9.51
N SER A 58 8.79 -1.03 9.73
CA SER A 58 9.82 -0.28 10.47
C SER A 58 10.24 1.03 9.82
N THR A 59 10.00 1.19 8.52
CA THR A 59 10.35 2.39 7.76
C THR A 59 9.10 3.20 7.46
N VAL A 60 8.99 4.39 8.05
CA VAL A 60 7.87 5.31 7.83
C VAL A 60 8.37 6.55 7.11
N VAL A 61 7.83 6.80 5.91
CA VAL A 61 8.14 8.01 5.13
C VAL A 61 7.01 9.01 5.28
N LEU A 62 7.34 10.20 5.79
CA LEU A 62 6.38 11.28 5.97
C LEU A 62 6.38 12.17 4.72
N GLY A 63 5.28 12.13 3.96
CA GLY A 63 5.06 13.06 2.85
C GLY A 63 4.56 14.39 3.36
N PHE A 64 5.42 15.41 3.39
CA PHE A 64 4.98 16.78 3.64
C PHE A 64 4.38 17.36 2.36
N SER A 65 3.05 17.44 2.29
CA SER A 65 2.38 18.21 1.25
C SER A 65 2.44 19.69 1.64
N GLU A 66 3.41 20.41 1.10
CA GLU A 66 3.44 21.87 1.17
C GLU A 66 2.19 22.39 0.47
N LYS A 67 1.21 22.87 1.24
CA LYS A 67 0.07 23.58 0.68
C LYS A 67 0.63 24.86 0.08
N ARG A 68 0.79 24.89 -1.25
CA ARG A 68 1.03 26.14 -1.98
C ARG A 68 -0.15 27.06 -1.68
N SER A 69 0.03 27.93 -0.68
CA SER A 69 -0.80 29.10 -0.48
C SER A 69 -0.69 29.90 -1.76
N GLY A 70 -1.74 29.89 -2.58
CA GLY A 70 -1.76 30.57 -3.86
C GLY A 70 -1.50 32.04 -3.66
N ASN A 71 -0.29 32.49 -3.93
CA ASN A 71 -0.03 33.89 -4.21
C ASN A 71 -0.18 34.06 -5.72
N GLY A 72 -1.21 34.79 -6.13
CA GLY A 72 -1.46 35.09 -7.53
C GLY A 72 -0.36 35.99 -8.07
N GLU A 73 0.64 35.40 -8.71
CA GLU A 73 1.61 36.17 -9.49
C GLU A 73 1.07 36.31 -10.92
N LYS A 74 0.35 37.42 -11.14
CA LYS A 74 0.05 37.90 -12.49
C LYS A 74 1.38 38.28 -13.15
N VAL A 75 1.91 37.43 -14.02
CA VAL A 75 2.93 37.88 -14.97
C VAL A 75 2.22 38.48 -16.17
N ALA A 76 2.08 39.80 -16.11
CA ALA A 76 1.72 40.64 -17.23
C ALA A 76 2.92 40.74 -18.19
N GLY A 77 2.64 40.57 -19.48
CA GLY A 77 3.32 41.27 -20.58
C GLY A 77 4.75 40.88 -20.95
N SER A 78 4.86 40.14 -22.08
CA SER A 78 5.72 40.42 -23.25
C SER A 78 7.25 40.47 -23.08
N PRO A 79 8.05 40.34 -24.17
CA PRO A 79 7.82 40.79 -25.56
C PRO A 79 6.89 39.91 -26.39
#